data_AF-A0A2U2SAF5-F1
#
_entry.id   AF-A0A2U2SAF5-F1
#
_cell.length_a   1.000
_cell.length_b   1.000
_cell.length_c   1.000
_cell.angle_alpha   90.00
_cell.angle_beta   90.00
_cell.angle_gamma   90.00
#
_symmetry.space_group_name_H-M   'P 1'
#
loop_
_entity.id
_entity.type
_entity.pdbx_description
1 polymer ?
#
loop_
_entity_poly.entity_id
_entity_poly.type
_entity_poly.pdbx_seq_one_letter_code
_entity_poly.pdbx_strand_id
1 'polypeptide(L)'
;MFTVQNFQLFQNNQPVRFVKSPNVDVSLQERRFVVMHYTGGASFASSVTWLASRSSGVSAHLVIGRNGEVAQLVPFNLRAWHAGTSQWKGYTGLNNYSIGIELDNAGLMKRVANRWVSTFGQVYPDSDVLAAPHKSTPNVVYGWHKYTEVQLQTAAQVVAALVKAYGIQEILGHDDIAAGRKWDPGPAFPMEQFRQQVAALVGEQVGSPLPGGDVPIVVEPVQPRLFSRYRVQNLESGQVAEYTWGSSFQPVALLPVPYVSQLGPGAEARRNDCGAAAAIMLFKAYLPNFQMTPDEFYTRFAIPGRDPYLSVNQLRNALGSLGVLTDFRAGLTMQDLFNFLVAGKPTIVLLRYKVFEDAGLTERPFEGPHFAVLVGMDIRYVYLHDPLYASASQGEAHPYPLELFWRAWKEVATDPQVPNPERSAIIPVAPIGSKPSRRVRVNAPALNVREGPGVNHRIVGTLKLNETVEIQREVNGWGEMSPNRWVMLSYTVPVAP
;
A
#
# COMPACT_ATOMS: atom_id res chain seq x y z
N MET A 1 9.65 -10.11 -34.08
CA MET A 1 8.26 -10.24 -33.58
C MET A 1 8.25 -10.05 -32.08
N PHE A 2 7.30 -9.25 -31.56
CA PHE A 2 7.12 -9.03 -30.12
C PHE A 2 6.13 -10.02 -29.51
N THR A 3 6.40 -10.49 -28.30
CA THR A 3 5.50 -11.34 -27.50
C THR A 3 5.55 -10.91 -26.03
N VAL A 4 4.56 -11.34 -25.25
CA VAL A 4 4.52 -11.10 -23.80
C VAL A 4 4.62 -12.43 -23.08
N GLN A 5 5.57 -12.55 -22.15
CA GLN A 5 5.77 -13.75 -21.34
C GLN A 5 6.08 -13.32 -19.90
N ASN A 6 5.40 -13.91 -18.92
CA ASN A 6 5.60 -13.59 -17.49
C ASN A 6 5.61 -12.07 -17.21
N PHE A 7 4.67 -11.35 -17.83
CA PHE A 7 4.52 -9.89 -17.71
C PHE A 7 5.70 -9.05 -18.25
N GLN A 8 6.61 -9.66 -19.00
CA GLN A 8 7.72 -9.02 -19.68
C GLN A 8 7.53 -9.04 -21.19
N LEU A 9 8.07 -8.04 -21.86
CA LEU A 9 8.09 -7.92 -23.31
C LEU A 9 9.31 -8.63 -23.87
N PHE A 10 9.10 -9.46 -24.89
CA PHE A 10 10.15 -10.17 -25.61
C PHE A 10 10.15 -9.73 -27.06
N GLN A 11 11.34 -9.56 -27.64
CA GLN A 11 11.57 -9.35 -29.06
C GLN A 11 12.40 -10.52 -29.59
N ASN A 12 11.87 -11.25 -30.58
CA ASN A 12 12.55 -12.42 -31.16
C ASN A 12 12.98 -13.45 -30.09
N ASN A 13 12.09 -13.74 -29.13
CA ASN A 13 12.31 -14.63 -27.99
C ASN A 13 13.43 -14.22 -27.02
N GLN A 14 13.92 -12.98 -27.10
CA GLN A 14 14.80 -12.40 -26.10
C GLN A 14 14.06 -11.30 -25.32
N PRO A 15 14.23 -11.19 -23.99
CA PRO A 15 13.62 -10.11 -23.24
C PRO A 15 14.17 -8.77 -23.74
N VAL A 16 13.30 -7.77 -23.90
CA VAL A 16 13.76 -6.42 -24.20
C VAL A 16 14.60 -5.88 -23.04
N ARG A 17 15.37 -4.82 -23.28
CA ARG A 17 16.15 -4.16 -22.23
C ARG A 17 15.24 -3.82 -21.03
N PHE A 18 15.56 -4.36 -19.86
CA PHE A 18 14.81 -4.06 -18.64
C PHE A 18 15.59 -3.09 -17.75
N VAL A 19 14.99 -1.95 -17.41
CA VAL A 19 15.56 -0.94 -16.49
C VAL A 19 14.52 -0.65 -15.42
N LYS A 20 14.63 -1.30 -14.27
CA LYS A 20 13.60 -1.24 -13.22
C LYS A 20 13.34 0.21 -12.77
N SER A 21 12.09 0.66 -12.84
CA SER A 21 11.64 1.86 -12.14
C SER A 21 11.21 1.53 -10.71
N PRO A 22 11.59 2.34 -9.69
CA PRO A 22 11.09 2.20 -8.32
C PRO A 22 9.71 2.85 -8.12
N ASN A 23 9.22 3.64 -9.09
CA ASN A 23 7.96 4.38 -9.00
C ASN A 23 6.82 3.52 -9.53
N VAL A 24 6.43 2.50 -8.79
CA VAL A 24 5.49 1.46 -9.23
C VAL A 24 4.70 0.94 -8.02
N ASP A 25 3.42 0.59 -8.20
CA ASP A 25 2.67 -0.14 -7.18
C ASP A 25 2.52 -1.62 -7.50
N VAL A 26 2.19 -2.38 -6.45
CA VAL A 26 2.28 -3.83 -6.39
C VAL A 26 1.29 -4.59 -7.28
N SER A 27 0.27 -3.94 -7.85
CA SER A 27 -0.64 -4.59 -8.78
C SER A 27 -1.33 -3.61 -9.72
N LEU A 28 -1.31 -3.94 -11.01
CA LEU A 28 -2.19 -3.37 -12.01
C LEU A 28 -3.52 -4.14 -11.97
N GLN A 29 -4.61 -3.45 -11.61
CA GLN A 29 -5.92 -4.09 -11.40
C GLN A 29 -6.37 -4.80 -12.66
N GLU A 30 -6.35 -4.10 -13.80
CA GLU A 30 -6.70 -4.66 -15.10
C GLU A 30 -5.84 -4.07 -16.23
N ARG A 31 -5.73 -4.80 -17.34
CA ARG A 31 -5.00 -4.36 -18.54
C ARG A 31 -6.01 -4.09 -19.65
N ARG A 32 -6.90 -3.12 -19.44
CA ARG A 32 -7.97 -2.78 -20.39
C ARG A 32 -7.51 -1.83 -21.47
N PHE A 33 -6.65 -0.89 -21.12
CA PHE A 33 -6.25 0.20 -22.01
C PHE A 33 -4.74 0.20 -22.26
N VAL A 34 -4.34 0.69 -23.41
CA VAL A 34 -2.99 1.23 -23.61
C VAL A 34 -3.09 2.75 -23.66
N VAL A 35 -2.21 3.45 -22.96
CA VAL A 35 -2.10 4.91 -23.03
C VAL A 35 -0.76 5.26 -23.67
N MET A 36 -0.83 5.97 -24.80
CA MET A 36 0.32 6.45 -25.55
C MET A 36 0.74 7.84 -25.04
N HIS A 37 2.03 8.03 -24.84
CA HIS A 37 2.64 9.27 -24.34
C HIS A 37 3.80 9.70 -25.24
N TYR A 38 4.21 10.96 -25.14
CA TYR A 38 5.58 11.36 -25.44
C TYR A 38 6.32 11.70 -24.17
N THR A 39 7.65 11.57 -24.20
CA THR A 39 8.49 11.85 -23.02
C THR A 39 8.68 13.34 -22.76
N GLY A 40 8.70 14.17 -23.80
CA GLY A 40 9.08 15.59 -23.72
C GLY A 40 10.57 15.77 -23.43
N GLY A 41 11.35 14.70 -23.65
CA GLY A 41 12.78 14.63 -23.38
C GLY A 41 13.64 14.73 -24.64
N ALA A 42 14.96 14.77 -24.43
CA ALA A 42 15.95 14.94 -25.49
C ALA A 42 16.41 13.62 -26.13
N SER A 43 16.27 12.50 -25.43
CA SER A 43 16.70 11.19 -25.95
C SER A 43 16.08 10.00 -25.21
N PHE A 44 16.09 8.84 -25.86
CA PHE A 44 15.73 7.56 -25.28
C PHE A 44 16.46 7.26 -23.97
N ALA A 45 17.80 7.39 -23.97
CA ALA A 45 18.63 7.11 -22.81
C ALA A 45 18.30 8.02 -21.62
N SER A 46 18.10 9.33 -21.87
CA SER A 46 17.72 10.29 -20.82
C SER A 46 16.33 10.00 -20.27
N SER A 47 15.37 9.67 -21.15
CA SER A 47 13.99 9.34 -20.77
C SER A 47 13.91 8.06 -19.93
N VAL A 48 14.61 7.00 -20.34
CA VAL A 48 14.72 5.75 -19.56
C VAL A 48 15.36 6.01 -18.21
N THR A 49 16.46 6.77 -18.16
CA THR A 49 17.15 7.09 -16.90
C THR A 49 16.24 7.88 -15.96
N TRP A 50 15.52 8.89 -16.46
CA TRP A 50 14.61 9.70 -15.67
C TRP A 50 13.43 8.88 -15.13
N LEU A 51 12.73 8.13 -15.99
CA LEU A 51 11.58 7.31 -15.59
C LEU A 51 11.97 6.12 -14.70
N ALA A 52 13.24 5.71 -14.71
CA ALA A 52 13.80 4.73 -13.78
C ALA A 52 14.29 5.35 -12.46
N SER A 53 14.34 6.69 -12.35
CA SER A 53 14.80 7.37 -11.15
C SER A 53 13.66 7.56 -10.15
N ARG A 54 13.91 7.28 -8.86
CA ARG A 54 12.93 7.54 -7.79
C ARG A 54 12.50 9.00 -7.72
N SER A 55 13.44 9.93 -7.95
CA SER A 55 13.19 11.38 -7.92
C SER A 55 12.22 11.87 -8.99
N SER A 56 11.95 11.09 -10.04
CA SER A 56 10.96 11.49 -11.05
C SER A 56 9.52 11.52 -10.53
N GLY A 57 9.18 10.72 -9.50
CA GLY A 57 7.81 10.57 -8.99
C GLY A 57 6.81 10.04 -10.02
N VAL A 58 7.29 9.52 -11.16
CA VAL A 58 6.48 8.97 -12.27
C VAL A 58 7.18 7.76 -12.90
N SER A 59 6.46 6.97 -13.69
CA SER A 59 7.04 5.86 -14.48
C SER A 59 6.11 5.48 -15.63
N ALA A 60 6.61 4.68 -16.56
CA ALA A 60 5.82 4.03 -17.61
C ALA A 60 6.17 2.55 -17.70
N HIS A 61 5.37 1.74 -18.40
CA HIS A 61 5.72 0.34 -18.59
C HIS A 61 6.84 0.20 -19.61
N LEU A 62 6.75 0.94 -20.72
CA LEU A 62 7.69 0.89 -21.83
C LEU A 62 8.13 2.29 -22.24
N VAL A 63 9.37 2.40 -22.71
CA VAL A 63 9.87 3.54 -23.50
C VAL A 63 10.33 3.01 -24.86
N ILE A 64 9.98 3.72 -25.94
CA ILE A 64 10.37 3.38 -27.31
C ILE A 64 11.16 4.55 -27.91
N GLY A 65 12.41 4.28 -28.29
CA GLY A 65 13.32 5.26 -28.89
C GLY A 65 13.00 5.58 -30.35
N ARG A 66 13.57 6.67 -30.86
CA ARG A 66 13.35 7.13 -32.24
C ARG A 66 13.88 6.18 -33.32
N ASN A 67 14.78 5.26 -32.98
CA ASN A 67 15.30 4.20 -33.86
C ASN A 67 14.54 2.87 -33.71
N GLY A 68 13.48 2.82 -32.88
CA GLY A 68 12.72 1.61 -32.59
C GLY A 68 13.28 0.74 -31.45
N GLU A 69 14.32 1.18 -30.73
CA GLU A 69 14.77 0.48 -29.52
C GLU A 69 13.71 0.54 -28.41
N VAL A 70 13.59 -0.52 -27.62
CA VAL A 70 12.56 -0.64 -26.57
C VAL A 70 13.21 -0.96 -25.23
N ALA A 71 12.83 -0.21 -24.21
CA ALA A 71 13.11 -0.56 -22.81
C ALA A 71 11.81 -0.77 -22.05
N GLN A 72 11.76 -1.83 -21.24
CA GLN A 72 10.71 -2.03 -20.25
C GLN A 72 11.20 -1.56 -18.88
N LEU A 73 10.38 -0.75 -18.21
CA LEU A 73 10.69 -0.23 -16.87
C LEU A 73 9.84 -0.86 -15.77
N VAL A 74 8.61 -1.23 -16.10
CA VAL A 74 7.64 -1.82 -15.18
C VAL A 74 7.04 -3.09 -15.80
N PRO A 75 7.07 -4.24 -15.11
CA PRO A 75 6.35 -5.46 -15.51
C PRO A 75 4.85 -5.19 -15.69
N PHE A 76 4.21 -5.80 -16.69
CA PHE A 76 2.79 -5.56 -17.01
C PHE A 76 1.80 -6.06 -15.94
N ASN A 77 2.26 -6.75 -14.90
CA ASN A 77 1.43 -7.07 -13.73
C ASN A 77 1.40 -5.95 -12.68
N LEU A 78 2.31 -4.98 -12.75
CA LEU A 78 2.48 -3.91 -11.77
C LEU A 78 1.97 -2.57 -12.31
N ARG A 79 1.56 -1.68 -11.41
CA ARG A 79 0.98 -0.39 -11.80
C ARG A 79 2.07 0.67 -11.96
N ALA A 80 2.36 1.07 -13.20
CA ALA A 80 3.19 2.24 -13.48
C ALA A 80 2.45 3.57 -13.20
N TRP A 81 3.20 4.64 -12.95
CA TRP A 81 2.69 5.97 -12.60
C TRP A 81 2.75 6.94 -13.79
N HIS A 82 1.94 6.69 -14.83
CA HIS A 82 2.03 7.44 -16.10
C HIS A 82 0.85 8.38 -16.35
N ALA A 83 -0.38 7.99 -15.99
CA ALA A 83 -1.62 8.69 -16.35
C ALA A 83 -2.02 9.78 -15.35
N GLY A 84 -1.64 9.69 -14.09
CA GLY A 84 -2.06 10.63 -13.02
C GLY A 84 -3.59 10.79 -12.93
N THR A 85 -4.06 11.99 -12.59
CA THR A 85 -5.49 12.35 -12.62
C THR A 85 -6.03 12.22 -14.05
N SER A 86 -6.93 11.26 -14.24
CA SER A 86 -7.41 10.82 -15.57
C SER A 86 -8.79 10.16 -15.48
N GLN A 87 -9.55 10.22 -16.58
CA GLN A 87 -10.86 9.58 -16.72
C GLN A 87 -11.12 9.14 -18.17
N TRP A 88 -11.74 7.97 -18.35
CA TRP A 88 -12.21 7.51 -19.66
C TRP A 88 -13.43 6.60 -19.50
N LYS A 89 -14.55 6.89 -20.18
CA LYS A 89 -15.77 6.05 -20.24
C LYS A 89 -16.18 5.43 -18.88
N GLY A 90 -16.23 6.27 -17.84
CA GLY A 90 -16.64 5.85 -16.48
C GLY A 90 -15.50 5.31 -15.60
N TYR A 91 -14.30 5.06 -16.14
CA TYR A 91 -13.12 4.70 -15.36
C TYR A 91 -12.36 5.96 -14.93
N THR A 92 -11.96 6.04 -13.66
CA THR A 92 -11.12 7.12 -13.12
C THR A 92 -9.79 6.58 -12.59
N GLY A 93 -8.71 7.34 -12.74
CA GLY A 93 -7.37 6.95 -12.30
C GLY A 93 -6.82 5.80 -13.16
N LEU A 94 -6.57 6.08 -14.43
CA LEU A 94 -6.29 5.07 -15.44
C LEU A 94 -4.98 4.30 -15.27
N ASN A 95 -4.07 4.75 -14.40
CA ASN A 95 -2.96 3.93 -13.94
C ASN A 95 -3.42 2.52 -13.49
N ASN A 96 -4.62 2.39 -12.91
CA ASN A 96 -5.15 1.11 -12.43
C ASN A 96 -5.60 0.15 -13.55
N TYR A 97 -5.84 0.66 -14.77
CA TYR A 97 -6.52 -0.06 -15.83
C TYR A 97 -5.72 -0.11 -17.14
N SER A 98 -4.51 0.47 -17.15
CA SER A 98 -3.79 0.72 -18.39
C SER A 98 -2.29 0.46 -18.36
N ILE A 99 -1.77 0.13 -19.53
CA ILE A 99 -0.34 0.05 -19.81
C ILE A 99 0.11 1.36 -20.48
N GLY A 100 0.89 2.17 -19.78
CA GLY A 100 1.55 3.35 -20.34
C GLY A 100 2.78 3.05 -21.20
N ILE A 101 2.82 3.59 -22.41
CA ILE A 101 3.94 3.52 -23.36
C ILE A 101 4.41 4.92 -23.71
N GLU A 102 5.67 5.20 -23.44
CA GLU A 102 6.35 6.47 -23.72
C GLU A 102 7.14 6.40 -25.03
N LEU A 103 6.93 7.36 -25.93
CA LEU A 103 7.73 7.50 -27.14
C LEU A 103 8.73 8.64 -26.95
N ASP A 104 10.02 8.36 -27.14
CA ASP A 104 11.09 9.36 -27.12
C ASP A 104 10.82 10.46 -28.16
N ASN A 105 10.41 11.62 -27.67
CA ASN A 105 9.95 12.74 -28.49
C ASN A 105 9.96 14.04 -27.66
N ALA A 106 10.53 15.11 -28.22
CA ALA A 106 10.60 16.43 -27.61
C ALA A 106 9.23 17.13 -27.40
N GLY A 107 8.15 16.61 -27.99
CA GLY A 107 6.78 17.03 -27.74
C GLY A 107 6.43 18.41 -28.33
N LEU A 108 5.73 19.20 -27.52
CA LEU A 108 5.24 20.54 -27.86
C LEU A 108 6.40 21.55 -27.99
N MET A 109 6.36 22.35 -29.05
CA MET A 109 7.38 23.34 -29.40
C MET A 109 6.78 24.72 -29.61
N LYS A 110 7.59 25.74 -29.29
CA LYS A 110 7.27 27.16 -29.53
C LYS A 110 8.11 27.70 -30.67
N ARG A 111 7.58 28.71 -31.36
CA ARG A 111 8.30 29.42 -32.41
C ARG A 111 9.04 30.62 -31.83
N VAL A 112 10.35 30.68 -32.01
CA VAL A 112 11.22 31.78 -31.55
C VAL A 112 12.09 32.24 -32.72
N ALA A 113 11.91 33.48 -33.18
CA ALA A 113 12.67 34.06 -34.30
C ALA A 113 12.79 33.11 -35.50
N ASN A 114 11.64 32.60 -35.95
CA ASN A 114 11.46 31.61 -37.04
C ASN A 114 11.98 30.19 -36.81
N ARG A 115 12.46 29.85 -35.61
CA ARG A 115 12.91 28.48 -35.28
C ARG A 115 11.93 27.78 -34.35
N TRP A 116 11.80 26.46 -34.47
CA TRP A 116 11.08 25.64 -33.50
C TRP A 116 12.01 25.28 -32.35
N VAL A 117 11.55 25.56 -31.13
CA VAL A 117 12.31 25.32 -29.90
C VAL A 117 11.47 24.45 -28.98
N SER A 118 12.04 23.32 -28.57
CA SER A 118 11.48 22.43 -27.54
C SER A 118 11.36 23.11 -26.18
N THR A 119 10.64 22.49 -25.26
CA THR A 119 10.50 22.96 -23.88
C THR A 119 11.83 23.05 -23.12
N PHE A 120 12.84 22.28 -23.54
CA PHE A 120 14.20 22.27 -22.96
C PHE A 120 15.23 23.02 -23.81
N GLY A 121 14.80 23.85 -24.77
CA GLY A 121 15.66 24.82 -25.45
C GLY A 121 16.40 24.29 -26.69
N GLN A 122 16.23 23.03 -27.07
CA GLN A 122 16.80 22.50 -28.30
C GLN A 122 16.01 22.95 -29.53
N VAL A 123 16.73 23.33 -30.59
CA VAL A 123 16.19 23.78 -31.88
C VAL A 123 15.99 22.59 -32.81
N TYR A 124 14.87 22.58 -33.52
CA TYR A 124 14.52 21.55 -34.51
C TYR A 124 14.25 22.18 -35.88
N PRO A 125 14.64 21.51 -36.99
CA PRO A 125 14.35 21.97 -38.34
C PRO A 125 12.85 21.83 -38.65
N ASP A 126 12.33 22.65 -39.58
CA ASP A 126 10.93 22.60 -40.01
C ASP A 126 10.52 21.20 -40.54
N SER A 127 11.47 20.44 -41.10
CA SER A 127 11.24 19.06 -41.57
C SER A 127 10.78 18.13 -40.45
N ASP A 128 11.21 18.38 -39.21
CA ASP A 128 10.99 17.50 -38.06
C ASP A 128 9.79 17.94 -37.20
N VAL A 129 9.13 19.03 -37.58
CA VAL A 129 8.05 19.64 -36.81
C VAL A 129 6.77 19.67 -37.64
N LEU A 130 5.69 19.17 -37.06
CA LEU A 130 4.34 19.35 -37.56
C LEU A 130 3.76 20.63 -36.94
N ALA A 131 3.40 21.61 -37.76
CA ALA A 131 2.62 22.75 -37.31
C ALA A 131 1.12 22.41 -37.38
N ALA A 132 0.49 22.18 -36.22
CA ALA A 132 -0.92 21.78 -36.16
C ALA A 132 -1.59 22.25 -34.86
N PRO A 133 -2.91 22.45 -34.86
CA PRO A 133 -3.66 22.68 -33.63
C PRO A 133 -3.79 21.39 -32.81
N HIS A 134 -3.92 21.54 -31.49
CA HIS A 134 -4.33 20.44 -30.61
C HIS A 134 -5.85 20.33 -30.59
N LYS A 135 -6.40 19.13 -30.39
CA LYS A 135 -7.87 18.92 -30.29
C LYS A 135 -8.53 19.76 -29.19
N SER A 136 -7.83 20.06 -28.10
CA SER A 136 -8.32 20.94 -27.02
C SER A 136 -8.26 22.43 -27.35
N THR A 137 -7.49 22.83 -28.36
CA THR A 137 -7.30 24.23 -28.78
C THR A 137 -7.29 24.32 -30.31
N PRO A 138 -8.44 24.03 -30.97
CA PRO A 138 -8.51 23.87 -32.43
C PRO A 138 -8.09 25.12 -33.22
N ASN A 139 -8.09 26.29 -32.58
CA ASN A 139 -7.78 27.58 -33.20
C ASN A 139 -6.34 28.07 -32.98
N VAL A 140 -5.51 27.31 -32.26
CA VAL A 140 -4.12 27.72 -31.97
C VAL A 140 -3.16 26.69 -32.54
N VAL A 141 -2.28 27.13 -33.44
CA VAL A 141 -1.26 26.28 -34.05
C VAL A 141 -0.01 26.26 -33.18
N TYR A 142 0.46 25.05 -32.86
CA TYR A 142 1.73 24.82 -32.18
C TYR A 142 2.66 23.99 -33.07
N GLY A 143 3.94 23.94 -32.71
CA GLY A 143 4.87 22.98 -33.28
C GLY A 143 4.84 21.68 -32.49
N TRP A 144 4.86 20.55 -33.19
CA TRP A 144 4.87 19.21 -32.60
C TRP A 144 5.98 18.40 -33.24
N HIS A 145 6.89 17.88 -32.44
CA HIS A 145 7.95 17.06 -32.98
C HIS A 145 7.42 15.75 -33.56
N LYS A 146 7.79 15.46 -34.80
CA LYS A 146 7.32 14.29 -35.54
C LYS A 146 7.92 13.00 -34.94
N TYR A 147 7.09 11.96 -34.90
CA TYR A 147 7.53 10.60 -34.63
C TYR A 147 8.20 10.02 -35.87
N THR A 148 9.19 9.15 -35.69
CA THR A 148 9.78 8.43 -36.82
C THR A 148 8.90 7.27 -37.22
N GLU A 149 8.97 6.88 -38.49
CA GLU A 149 8.21 5.74 -38.99
C GLU A 149 8.56 4.44 -38.24
N VAL A 150 9.86 4.19 -38.01
CA VAL A 150 10.32 3.01 -37.26
C VAL A 150 9.78 2.99 -35.82
N GLN A 151 9.68 4.16 -35.17
CA GLN A 151 9.15 4.27 -33.81
C GLN A 151 7.65 3.92 -33.77
N LEU A 152 6.87 4.42 -34.73
CA LEU A 152 5.45 4.11 -34.85
C LEU A 152 5.21 2.63 -35.18
N GLN A 153 5.98 2.07 -36.11
CA GLN A 153 5.91 0.64 -36.46
C GLN A 153 6.23 -0.26 -35.28
N THR A 154 7.30 0.05 -34.53
CA THR A 154 7.66 -0.68 -33.30
C THR A 154 6.54 -0.58 -32.28
N ALA A 155 6.02 0.61 -32.02
CA ALA A 155 4.90 0.80 -31.09
C ALA A 155 3.67 -0.02 -31.51
N ALA A 156 3.33 -0.07 -32.81
CA ALA A 156 2.21 -0.83 -33.31
C ALA A 156 2.39 -2.34 -33.09
N GLN A 157 3.61 -2.87 -33.33
CA GLN A 157 3.92 -4.28 -33.08
C GLN A 157 3.88 -4.64 -31.59
N VAL A 158 4.40 -3.75 -30.73
CA VAL A 158 4.35 -3.91 -29.27
C VAL A 158 2.91 -3.91 -28.78
N VAL A 159 2.10 -2.94 -29.21
CA VAL A 159 0.69 -2.86 -28.80
C VAL A 159 -0.10 -4.04 -29.34
N ALA A 160 0.17 -4.52 -30.57
CA ALA A 160 -0.44 -5.75 -31.08
C ALA A 160 -0.11 -6.97 -30.21
N ALA A 161 1.11 -7.08 -29.68
CA ALA A 161 1.48 -8.14 -28.73
C ALA A 161 0.73 -8.01 -27.40
N LEU A 162 0.54 -6.79 -26.89
CA LEU A 162 -0.26 -6.53 -25.69
C LEU A 162 -1.75 -6.84 -25.90
N VAL A 163 -2.31 -6.48 -27.05
CA VAL A 163 -3.69 -6.82 -27.43
C VAL A 163 -3.87 -8.33 -27.43
N LYS A 164 -2.97 -9.08 -28.07
CA LYS A 164 -3.02 -10.55 -28.09
C LYS A 164 -2.88 -11.17 -26.70
N ALA A 165 -2.04 -10.61 -25.83
CA ALA A 165 -1.78 -11.15 -24.51
C ALA A 165 -2.88 -10.86 -23.48
N TYR A 166 -3.53 -9.70 -23.58
CA TYR A 166 -4.40 -9.19 -22.51
C TYR A 166 -5.82 -8.82 -22.95
N GLY A 167 -6.14 -8.84 -24.25
CA GLY A 167 -7.44 -8.41 -24.75
C GLY A 167 -7.69 -6.92 -24.54
N ILE A 168 -6.67 -6.09 -24.81
CA ILE A 168 -6.76 -4.62 -24.72
C ILE A 168 -7.96 -4.13 -25.53
N GLN A 169 -8.80 -3.32 -24.89
CA GLN A 169 -10.07 -2.85 -25.46
C GLN A 169 -9.88 -1.56 -26.26
N GLU A 170 -9.07 -0.62 -25.76
CA GLU A 170 -8.83 0.66 -26.43
C GLU A 170 -7.39 1.13 -26.27
N ILE A 171 -6.93 1.85 -27.30
CA ILE A 171 -5.63 2.52 -27.35
C ILE A 171 -5.91 4.02 -27.30
N LEU A 172 -5.42 4.70 -26.28
CA LEU A 172 -5.76 6.09 -25.95
C LEU A 172 -4.51 6.97 -25.96
N GLY A 173 -4.68 8.26 -26.18
CA GLY A 173 -3.67 9.27 -25.86
C GLY A 173 -3.81 9.74 -24.41
N HIS A 174 -2.74 10.28 -23.83
CA HIS A 174 -2.84 10.90 -22.51
C HIS A 174 -3.77 12.13 -22.51
N ASP A 175 -3.81 12.84 -23.63
CA ASP A 175 -4.68 13.97 -23.94
C ASP A 175 -6.17 13.56 -24.11
N ASP A 176 -6.49 12.29 -24.40
CA ASP A 176 -7.85 11.75 -24.39
C ASP A 176 -8.38 11.64 -22.95
N ILE A 177 -7.51 11.23 -22.02
CA ILE A 177 -7.91 10.81 -20.67
C ILE A 177 -7.70 11.89 -19.61
N ALA A 178 -6.92 12.92 -19.94
CA ALA A 178 -6.58 14.03 -19.05
C ALA A 178 -6.74 15.38 -19.78
N ALA A 179 -7.89 15.54 -20.45
CA ALA A 179 -8.23 16.73 -21.21
C ALA A 179 -8.02 18.02 -20.39
N GLY A 180 -7.36 19.01 -21.00
CA GLY A 180 -7.02 20.28 -20.35
C GLY A 180 -5.79 20.25 -19.44
N ARG A 181 -5.35 19.08 -18.98
CA ARG A 181 -4.12 18.91 -18.18
C ARG A 181 -2.94 18.44 -19.04
N LYS A 182 -3.17 17.51 -19.96
CA LYS A 182 -2.12 16.87 -20.76
C LYS A 182 -2.38 17.04 -22.26
N TRP A 183 -1.29 17.05 -23.00
CA TRP A 183 -1.22 17.42 -24.43
C TRP A 183 -0.50 16.35 -25.27
N ASP A 184 0.04 15.33 -24.62
CA ASP A 184 0.67 14.16 -25.22
C ASP A 184 -0.37 13.09 -25.56
N PRO A 185 -0.20 12.29 -26.63
CA PRO A 185 0.93 12.30 -27.57
C PRO A 185 0.82 13.40 -28.64
N GLY A 186 -0.27 14.16 -28.65
CA GLY A 186 -0.45 15.32 -29.52
C GLY A 186 -0.74 14.96 -30.99
N PRO A 187 -1.04 15.97 -31.84
CA PRO A 187 -1.49 15.78 -33.22
C PRO A 187 -0.43 15.20 -34.16
N ALA A 188 0.86 15.20 -33.77
CA ALA A 188 1.90 14.52 -34.54
C ALA A 188 1.82 13.00 -34.42
N PHE A 189 1.13 12.45 -33.42
CA PHE A 189 0.88 11.03 -33.29
C PHE A 189 -0.35 10.64 -34.11
N PRO A 190 -0.23 9.80 -35.15
CA PRO A 190 -1.33 9.46 -36.03
C PRO A 190 -2.24 8.38 -35.40
N MET A 191 -3.00 8.74 -34.36
CA MET A 191 -3.71 7.79 -33.49
C MET A 191 -4.67 6.88 -34.25
N GLU A 192 -5.40 7.41 -35.24
CA GLU A 192 -6.35 6.62 -36.03
C GLU A 192 -5.64 5.60 -36.93
N GLN A 193 -4.63 6.05 -37.69
CA GLN A 193 -3.82 5.16 -38.53
C GLN A 193 -3.08 4.12 -37.67
N PHE A 194 -2.59 4.53 -36.50
CA PHE A 194 -1.94 3.63 -35.54
C PHE A 194 -2.89 2.52 -35.07
N ARG A 195 -4.13 2.86 -34.68
CA ARG A 195 -5.15 1.88 -34.28
C ARG A 195 -5.46 0.91 -35.44
N GLN A 196 -5.58 1.41 -36.67
CA GLN A 196 -5.79 0.56 -37.86
C GLN A 196 -4.63 -0.39 -38.11
N GLN A 197 -3.39 0.10 -37.98
CA GLN A 197 -2.18 -0.72 -38.12
C GLN A 197 -2.10 -1.80 -37.05
N VAL A 198 -2.40 -1.48 -35.78
CA VAL A 198 -2.46 -2.47 -34.71
C VAL A 198 -3.52 -3.53 -35.00
N ALA A 199 -4.73 -3.13 -35.42
CA ALA A 199 -5.79 -4.07 -35.77
C ALA A 199 -5.36 -5.03 -36.90
N ALA A 200 -4.72 -4.51 -37.95
CA ALA A 200 -4.19 -5.33 -39.03
C ALA A 200 -3.12 -6.34 -38.56
N LEU A 201 -2.24 -5.94 -37.63
CA LEU A 201 -1.20 -6.81 -37.04
C LEU A 201 -1.77 -7.90 -36.11
N VAL A 202 -2.95 -7.67 -35.54
CA VAL A 202 -3.62 -8.67 -34.71
C VAL A 202 -4.20 -9.80 -35.55
N GLY A 203 -4.70 -9.49 -36.76
CA GLY A 203 -5.21 -10.45 -37.75
C GLY A 203 -6.64 -10.95 -37.46
N GLU A 204 -7.39 -11.25 -38.53
CA GLU A 204 -8.80 -11.72 -38.57
C GLU A 204 -9.06 -13.07 -37.86
N GLN A 205 -8.89 -13.12 -36.54
CA GLN A 205 -9.47 -14.13 -35.65
C GLN A 205 -10.11 -13.41 -34.46
N VAL A 206 -10.99 -12.44 -34.73
CA VAL A 206 -11.95 -11.91 -33.75
C VAL A 206 -13.22 -11.57 -34.50
N GLY A 207 -14.36 -12.01 -33.97
CA GLY A 207 -15.67 -11.63 -34.47
C GLY A 207 -15.78 -10.12 -34.59
N SER A 208 -16.04 -9.69 -35.83
CA SER A 208 -16.54 -8.41 -36.30
C SER A 208 -15.84 -7.10 -35.87
N PRO A 209 -15.76 -6.11 -36.77
CA PRO A 209 -15.21 -4.78 -36.44
C PRO A 209 -16.04 -4.12 -35.34
N LEU A 210 -15.41 -3.38 -34.43
CA LEU A 210 -16.12 -2.37 -33.63
C LEU A 210 -16.70 -1.33 -34.61
N PRO A 211 -18.04 -1.22 -34.77
CA PRO A 211 -18.61 -0.17 -35.58
C PRO A 211 -18.58 1.12 -34.78
N GLY A 212 -17.94 2.16 -35.34
CA GLY A 212 -18.37 3.52 -35.09
C GLY A 212 -19.73 3.71 -35.75
N GLY A 213 -20.74 4.08 -34.98
CA GLY A 213 -22.09 4.32 -35.48
C GLY A 213 -23.15 3.73 -34.54
N ASP A 214 -24.13 4.57 -34.23
CA ASP A 214 -25.24 4.31 -33.32
C ASP A 214 -25.91 2.94 -33.55
N VAL A 215 -25.79 2.03 -32.58
CA VAL A 215 -26.61 0.81 -32.51
C VAL A 215 -27.57 0.97 -31.34
N PRO A 216 -28.90 0.88 -31.54
CA PRO A 216 -29.85 0.93 -30.44
C PRO A 216 -29.66 -0.32 -29.57
N ILE A 217 -29.38 -0.08 -28.29
CA ILE A 217 -29.16 -1.13 -27.29
C ILE A 217 -30.49 -1.86 -27.07
N VAL A 218 -30.61 -3.10 -27.56
CA VAL A 218 -31.56 -4.06 -27.01
C VAL A 218 -30.95 -4.56 -25.71
N VAL A 219 -31.46 -4.05 -24.59
CA VAL A 219 -31.08 -4.50 -23.25
C VAL A 219 -31.76 -5.85 -23.03
N GLU A 220 -31.05 -6.95 -23.25
CA GLU A 220 -31.44 -8.18 -22.56
C GLU A 220 -31.26 -7.95 -21.05
N PRO A 221 -32.21 -8.40 -20.21
CA PRO A 221 -32.10 -8.24 -18.77
C PRO A 221 -30.87 -9.01 -18.30
N VAL A 222 -29.80 -8.26 -18.04
CA VAL A 222 -28.62 -8.73 -17.33
C VAL A 222 -29.13 -9.41 -16.07
N GLN A 223 -28.90 -10.73 -15.95
CA GLN A 223 -29.13 -11.42 -14.70
C GLN A 223 -28.42 -10.63 -13.60
N PRO A 224 -29.10 -10.27 -12.50
CA PRO A 224 -28.49 -9.49 -11.45
C PRO A 224 -27.38 -10.34 -10.82
N ARG A 225 -26.14 -10.14 -11.29
CA ARG A 225 -24.97 -10.53 -10.52
C ARG A 225 -25.02 -9.66 -9.28
N LEU A 226 -25.06 -10.30 -8.11
CA LEU A 226 -25.03 -9.62 -6.82
C LEU A 226 -23.81 -8.68 -6.77
N PHE A 227 -24.01 -7.41 -7.11
CA PHE A 227 -23.19 -6.36 -6.57
C PHE A 227 -23.60 -6.24 -5.12
N SER A 228 -22.83 -6.82 -4.21
CA SER A 228 -23.09 -6.68 -2.78
C SER A 228 -22.97 -5.20 -2.41
N ARG A 229 -24.08 -4.47 -2.50
CA ARG A 229 -24.25 -3.19 -1.82
C ARG A 229 -24.14 -3.49 -0.33
N TYR A 230 -23.28 -2.79 0.37
CA TYR A 230 -23.24 -2.87 1.83
C TYR A 230 -23.66 -1.53 2.41
N ARG A 231 -24.43 -1.60 3.48
CA ARG A 231 -24.88 -0.44 4.27
C ARG A 231 -23.96 -0.31 5.46
N VAL A 232 -23.38 0.87 5.64
CA VAL A 232 -22.69 1.22 6.88
C VAL A 232 -23.61 2.16 7.64
N GLN A 233 -23.97 1.76 8.86
CA GLN A 233 -24.71 2.61 9.79
C GLN A 233 -23.72 3.21 10.77
N ASN A 234 -23.68 4.53 10.85
CA ASN A 234 -23.05 5.21 11.97
C ASN A 234 -23.92 4.96 13.21
N LEU A 235 -23.39 4.26 14.21
CA LEU A 235 -24.14 3.83 15.39
C LEU A 235 -24.40 4.98 16.39
N GLU A 236 -23.65 6.08 16.29
CA GLU A 236 -23.82 7.27 17.13
C GLU A 236 -24.83 8.25 16.53
N SER A 237 -24.76 8.48 15.21
CA SER A 237 -25.64 9.43 14.51
C SER A 237 -26.88 8.77 13.88
N GLY A 238 -26.92 7.44 13.81
CA GLY A 238 -27.97 6.66 13.14
C GLY A 238 -27.95 6.77 11.61
N GLN A 239 -27.02 7.53 11.04
CA GLN A 239 -26.98 7.81 9.61
C GLN A 239 -26.50 6.59 8.83
N VAL A 240 -27.23 6.22 7.79
CA VAL A 240 -26.92 5.06 6.95
C VAL A 240 -26.42 5.53 5.59
N ALA A 241 -25.24 5.03 5.19
CA ALA A 241 -24.68 5.24 3.87
C ALA A 241 -24.60 3.90 3.11
N GLU A 242 -24.99 3.92 1.83
CA GLU A 242 -24.89 2.78 0.92
C GLU A 242 -23.65 2.91 0.05
N TYR A 243 -22.87 1.83 -0.02
CA TYR A 243 -21.65 1.78 -0.81
C TYR A 243 -21.72 0.70 -1.88
N THR A 244 -20.99 0.96 -2.97
CA THR A 244 -20.71 0.00 -4.03
C THR A 244 -19.21 -0.29 -4.08
N TRP A 245 -18.82 -1.44 -4.62
CA TRP A 245 -17.42 -1.88 -4.73
C TRP A 245 -16.48 -0.89 -5.49
N GLY A 246 -17.02 0.09 -6.21
CA GLY A 246 -16.24 1.14 -6.90
C GLY A 246 -16.09 2.46 -6.11
N SER A 247 -16.67 2.55 -4.92
CA SER A 247 -16.52 3.70 -4.03
C SER A 247 -15.14 3.61 -3.36
N SER A 248 -14.39 4.71 -3.24
CA SER A 248 -13.22 4.77 -2.37
C SER A 248 -13.67 4.41 -0.95
N PHE A 249 -13.38 3.18 -0.53
CA PHE A 249 -13.62 2.71 0.82
C PHE A 249 -12.93 3.71 1.76
N GLN A 250 -13.71 4.43 2.57
CA GLN A 250 -13.17 5.09 3.74
C GLN A 250 -12.83 3.97 4.72
N PRO A 251 -11.62 3.95 5.32
CA PRO A 251 -11.21 2.88 6.23
C PRO A 251 -12.33 2.60 7.24
N VAL A 252 -12.45 1.34 7.67
CA VAL A 252 -13.13 1.08 8.94
C VAL A 252 -12.42 2.00 9.94
N ALA A 253 -13.17 2.95 10.51
CA ALA A 253 -12.66 4.16 11.15
C ALA A 253 -11.28 3.99 11.80
N LEU A 254 -10.35 4.92 11.53
CA LEU A 254 -9.03 4.92 12.18
C LEU A 254 -9.24 4.96 13.69
N LEU A 255 -8.70 3.97 14.40
CA LEU A 255 -8.76 3.92 15.85
C LEU A 255 -8.00 5.12 16.44
N PRO A 256 -8.54 5.81 17.46
CA PRO A 256 -7.97 7.03 18.00
C PRO A 256 -6.77 6.73 18.91
N VAL A 257 -5.66 6.31 18.31
CA VAL A 257 -4.42 6.02 19.01
C VAL A 257 -3.45 7.18 18.80
N PRO A 258 -2.92 7.80 19.87
CA PRO A 258 -1.93 8.85 19.71
C PRO A 258 -0.59 8.31 19.18
N TYR A 259 -0.07 8.92 18.11
CA TYR A 259 1.21 8.54 17.51
C TYR A 259 2.42 8.88 18.42
N VAL A 260 3.42 8.01 18.41
CA VAL A 260 4.72 8.19 19.08
C VAL A 260 5.85 7.75 18.16
N SER A 261 6.79 8.64 17.87
CA SER A 261 8.00 8.29 17.10
C SER A 261 9.07 7.69 18.01
N GLN A 262 9.75 6.63 17.57
CA GLN A 262 10.98 6.14 18.23
C GLN A 262 12.20 7.02 17.96
N LEU A 263 12.06 8.04 17.10
CA LEU A 263 13.08 9.02 16.77
C LEU A 263 12.75 10.42 17.33
N GLY A 264 11.60 10.54 18.00
CA GLY A 264 11.11 11.77 18.58
C GLY A 264 11.74 12.09 19.94
N PRO A 265 11.28 13.18 20.58
CA PRO A 265 11.78 13.59 21.89
C PRO A 265 11.64 12.48 22.95
N GLY A 266 12.69 12.26 23.73
CA GLY A 266 12.70 11.27 24.79
C GLY A 266 13.03 9.84 24.33
N ALA A 267 13.56 9.69 23.11
CA ALA A 267 14.09 8.42 22.57
C ALA A 267 15.59 8.51 22.25
N GLU A 268 16.31 9.50 22.78
CA GLU A 268 17.69 9.81 22.45
C GLU A 268 18.66 8.67 22.77
N ALA A 269 18.46 7.97 23.89
CA ALA A 269 19.31 6.87 24.33
C ALA A 269 19.01 5.56 23.60
N ARG A 270 17.77 5.36 23.11
CA ARG A 270 17.29 4.11 22.51
C ARG A 270 16.45 4.32 21.25
N ARG A 271 17.01 5.01 20.25
CA ARG A 271 16.39 5.25 18.92
C ARG A 271 16.08 3.99 18.10
N ASN A 272 16.56 2.84 18.55
CA ASN A 272 16.49 1.57 17.84
C ASN A 272 15.38 0.63 18.35
N ASP A 273 14.59 1.01 19.38
CA ASP A 273 13.53 0.17 19.93
C ASP A 273 12.13 0.67 19.52
N CYS A 274 11.57 0.08 18.47
CA CYS A 274 10.20 0.31 18.02
C CYS A 274 9.14 -0.23 18.99
N GLY A 275 9.49 -1.21 19.83
CA GLY A 275 8.60 -1.85 20.79
C GLY A 275 8.18 -0.91 21.91
N ALA A 276 9.12 -0.13 22.46
CA ALA A 276 8.82 0.89 23.46
C ALA A 276 7.82 1.93 22.94
N ALA A 277 8.05 2.47 21.74
CA ALA A 277 7.14 3.43 21.10
C ALA A 277 5.74 2.81 20.88
N ALA A 278 5.66 1.60 20.33
CA ALA A 278 4.40 0.91 20.09
C ALA A 278 3.61 0.63 21.39
N ALA A 279 4.28 0.26 22.48
CA ALA A 279 3.62 0.07 23.78
C ALA A 279 3.13 1.39 24.38
N ILE A 280 3.88 2.49 24.25
CA ILE A 280 3.45 3.81 24.69
C ILE A 280 2.22 4.28 23.92
N MET A 281 2.14 4.04 22.61
CA MET A 281 0.93 4.35 21.82
C MET A 281 -0.30 3.63 22.39
N LEU A 282 -0.20 2.34 22.73
CA LEU A 282 -1.28 1.63 23.40
C LEU A 282 -1.60 2.22 24.77
N PHE A 283 -0.59 2.54 25.60
CA PHE A 283 -0.86 3.19 26.88
C PHE A 283 -1.60 4.51 26.72
N LYS A 284 -1.20 5.35 25.76
CA LYS A 284 -1.90 6.60 25.47
C LYS A 284 -3.35 6.39 25.00
N ALA A 285 -3.63 5.27 24.32
CA ALA A 285 -4.99 4.92 23.90
C ALA A 285 -5.88 4.41 25.06
N TYR A 286 -5.31 3.70 26.03
CA TYR A 286 -6.08 3.05 27.11
C TYR A 286 -6.05 3.78 28.46
N LEU A 287 -5.01 4.56 28.72
CA LEU A 287 -4.77 5.22 30.00
C LEU A 287 -4.81 6.75 29.81
N PRO A 288 -5.88 7.42 30.30
CA PRO A 288 -5.97 8.87 30.25
C PRO A 288 -4.75 9.53 30.90
N ASN A 289 -4.21 10.56 30.25
CA ASN A 289 -3.06 11.34 30.72
C ASN A 289 -1.75 10.56 30.87
N PHE A 290 -1.60 9.39 30.23
CA PHE A 290 -0.34 8.66 30.28
C PHE A 290 0.80 9.44 29.65
N GLN A 291 1.86 9.66 30.44
CA GLN A 291 3.10 10.31 30.03
C GLN A 291 4.27 9.41 30.41
N MET A 292 5.03 9.01 29.41
CA MET A 292 6.29 8.28 29.52
C MET A 292 6.99 8.40 28.17
N THR A 293 8.28 8.68 28.18
CA THR A 293 9.09 8.68 26.97
C THR A 293 9.57 7.27 26.60
N PRO A 294 9.97 7.01 25.34
CA PRO A 294 10.59 5.74 24.96
C PRO A 294 11.80 5.35 25.82
N ASP A 295 12.68 6.29 26.16
CA ASP A 295 13.85 6.02 27.00
C ASP A 295 13.45 5.68 28.44
N GLU A 296 12.48 6.40 29.03
CA GLU A 296 11.93 6.09 30.35
C GLU A 296 11.27 4.71 30.39
N PHE A 297 10.49 4.38 29.35
CA PHE A 297 9.86 3.08 29.19
C PHE A 297 10.92 1.97 29.13
N TYR A 298 11.91 2.13 28.25
CA TYR A 298 12.97 1.15 28.09
C TYR A 298 13.72 0.94 29.41
N THR A 299 14.06 2.03 30.10
CA THR A 299 14.78 1.99 31.38
C THR A 299 14.00 1.25 32.45
N ARG A 300 12.67 1.39 32.46
CA ARG A 300 11.79 0.76 33.44
C ARG A 300 11.55 -0.73 33.19
N PHE A 301 11.46 -1.15 31.92
CA PHE A 301 10.94 -2.47 31.57
C PHE A 301 11.94 -3.39 30.85
N ALA A 302 13.06 -2.87 30.34
CA ALA A 302 14.11 -3.71 29.78
C ALA A 302 14.89 -4.45 30.87
N ILE A 303 15.56 -5.54 30.50
CA ILE A 303 16.51 -6.22 31.38
C ILE A 303 17.90 -5.60 31.14
N PRO A 304 18.49 -4.87 32.11
CA PRO A 304 19.77 -4.20 31.92
C PRO A 304 20.88 -5.16 31.52
N GLY A 305 21.63 -4.82 30.47
CA GLY A 305 22.83 -5.55 30.04
C GLY A 305 22.57 -6.91 29.37
N ARG A 306 21.32 -7.31 29.15
CA ARG A 306 20.99 -8.57 28.45
C ARG A 306 20.37 -8.38 27.08
N ASP A 307 19.47 -7.41 26.96
CA ASP A 307 18.66 -7.28 25.74
C ASP A 307 19.01 -5.98 25.03
N PRO A 308 19.39 -6.02 23.74
CA PRO A 308 19.53 -4.83 22.92
C PRO A 308 18.18 -4.24 22.48
N TYR A 309 17.08 -5.00 22.61
CA TYR A 309 15.71 -4.66 22.21
C TYR A 309 14.68 -5.34 23.12
N LEU A 310 13.52 -4.74 23.33
CA LEU A 310 12.41 -5.36 24.08
C LEU A 310 11.78 -6.55 23.33
N SER A 311 11.73 -7.71 23.98
CA SER A 311 11.00 -8.89 23.50
C SER A 311 9.48 -8.74 23.62
N VAL A 312 8.73 -9.56 22.87
CA VAL A 312 7.27 -9.67 22.98
C VAL A 312 6.82 -9.88 24.43
N ASN A 313 7.51 -10.74 25.18
CA ASN A 313 7.16 -11.02 26.57
C ASN A 313 7.41 -9.81 27.48
N GLN A 314 8.51 -9.08 27.28
CA GLN A 314 8.78 -7.84 28.02
C GLN A 314 7.72 -6.78 27.72
N LEU A 315 7.34 -6.59 26.45
CA LEU A 315 6.28 -5.65 26.06
C LEU A 315 4.94 -6.02 26.69
N ARG A 316 4.55 -7.30 26.65
CA ARG A 316 3.29 -7.76 27.25
C ARG A 316 3.27 -7.63 28.77
N ASN A 317 4.37 -7.97 29.43
CA ASN A 317 4.50 -7.79 30.87
C ASN A 317 4.45 -6.29 31.25
N ALA A 318 5.10 -5.42 30.47
CA ALA A 318 5.04 -3.97 30.68
C ALA A 318 3.59 -3.47 30.56
N LEU A 319 2.91 -3.78 29.45
CA LEU A 319 1.51 -3.44 29.21
C LEU A 319 0.60 -3.94 30.33
N GLY A 320 0.72 -5.22 30.70
CA GLY A 320 -0.06 -5.85 31.76
C GLY A 320 0.17 -5.22 33.14
N SER A 321 1.41 -4.82 33.45
CA SER A 321 1.76 -4.25 34.75
C SER A 321 1.11 -2.90 35.02
N LEU A 322 0.74 -2.18 33.96
CA LEU A 322 0.02 -0.90 34.03
C LEU A 322 -1.47 -1.03 33.63
N GLY A 323 -1.98 -2.25 33.49
CA GLY A 323 -3.41 -2.51 33.28
C GLY A 323 -3.89 -2.51 31.84
N VAL A 324 -2.98 -2.55 30.85
CA VAL A 324 -3.34 -2.81 29.44
C VAL A 324 -3.11 -4.30 29.17
N LEU A 325 -4.13 -5.11 29.43
CA LEU A 325 -4.04 -6.55 29.28
C LEU A 325 -4.05 -6.94 27.79
N THR A 326 -3.17 -7.87 27.41
CA THR A 326 -2.99 -8.29 26.02
C THR A 326 -2.84 -9.80 25.85
N ASP A 327 -3.25 -10.28 24.68
CA ASP A 327 -2.93 -11.61 24.17
C ASP A 327 -1.85 -11.56 23.12
N PHE A 328 -1.06 -12.62 23.02
CA PHE A 328 -0.18 -12.86 21.89
C PHE A 328 -0.75 -14.00 21.06
N ARG A 329 -0.96 -13.77 19.77
CA ARG A 329 -1.41 -14.80 18.82
C ARG A 329 -0.50 -14.79 17.61
N ALA A 330 -0.35 -15.94 16.98
CA ALA A 330 0.41 -16.15 15.75
C ALA A 330 -0.44 -16.91 14.72
N GLY A 331 0.00 -16.94 13.45
CA GLY A 331 -0.75 -17.59 12.37
C GLY A 331 -2.10 -16.94 12.08
N LEU A 332 -2.24 -15.66 12.42
CA LEU A 332 -3.48 -14.91 12.25
C LEU A 332 -3.79 -14.63 10.77
N THR A 333 -5.07 -14.46 10.46
CA THR A 333 -5.54 -14.08 9.12
C THR A 333 -5.82 -12.59 9.01
N MET A 334 -5.99 -12.07 7.78
CA MET A 334 -6.47 -10.69 7.59
C MET A 334 -7.86 -10.48 8.20
N GLN A 335 -8.70 -11.52 8.20
CA GLN A 335 -10.02 -11.48 8.85
C GLN A 335 -9.90 -11.31 10.36
N ASP A 336 -8.92 -11.94 11.01
CA ASP A 336 -8.68 -11.74 12.44
C ASP A 336 -8.31 -10.27 12.73
N LEU A 337 -7.40 -9.68 11.96
CA LEU A 337 -7.02 -8.27 12.12
C LEU A 337 -8.21 -7.33 11.89
N PHE A 338 -9.01 -7.60 10.87
CA PHE A 338 -10.24 -6.85 10.61
C PHE A 338 -11.19 -6.91 11.83
N ASN A 339 -11.39 -8.11 12.37
CA ASN A 339 -12.26 -8.30 13.53
C ASN A 339 -11.73 -7.57 14.77
N PHE A 340 -10.42 -7.51 14.99
CA PHE A 340 -9.83 -6.73 16.09
C PHE A 340 -10.09 -5.23 15.90
N LEU A 341 -9.87 -4.70 14.70
CA LEU A 341 -10.09 -3.29 14.38
C LEU A 341 -11.56 -2.89 14.54
N VAL A 342 -12.48 -3.68 13.99
CA VAL A 342 -13.94 -3.45 14.16
C VAL A 342 -14.33 -3.52 15.63
N ALA A 343 -13.69 -4.40 16.40
CA ALA A 343 -13.89 -4.47 17.84
C ALA A 343 -13.14 -3.38 18.62
N GLY A 344 -12.61 -2.33 17.99
CA GLY A 344 -11.97 -1.20 18.66
C GLY A 344 -10.61 -1.51 19.29
N LYS A 345 -9.92 -2.57 18.83
CA LYS A 345 -8.67 -3.07 19.42
C LYS A 345 -7.47 -2.74 18.53
N PRO A 346 -6.75 -1.63 18.78
CA PRO A 346 -5.50 -1.35 18.08
C PRO A 346 -4.50 -2.44 18.40
N THR A 347 -3.79 -2.93 17.39
CA THR A 347 -3.04 -4.18 17.51
C THR A 347 -1.57 -3.93 17.19
N ILE A 348 -0.65 -4.30 18.07
CA ILE A 348 0.78 -4.26 17.74
C ILE A 348 1.08 -5.47 16.86
N VAL A 349 1.63 -5.22 15.67
CA VAL A 349 2.03 -6.23 14.69
C VAL A 349 3.55 -6.27 14.58
N LEU A 350 4.09 -7.45 14.28
CA LEU A 350 5.53 -7.67 14.10
C LEU A 350 5.82 -7.94 12.63
N LEU A 351 6.64 -7.09 12.01
CA LEU A 351 6.81 -7.07 10.56
C LEU A 351 8.28 -7.28 10.19
N ARG A 352 8.53 -8.03 9.12
CA ARG A 352 9.83 -8.00 8.44
C ARG A 352 9.93 -6.71 7.67
N TYR A 353 10.46 -5.68 8.30
CA TYR A 353 10.46 -4.33 7.75
C TYR A 353 11.20 -4.20 6.42
N LYS A 354 12.20 -5.07 6.23
CA LYS A 354 12.96 -5.20 4.98
C LYS A 354 12.06 -5.38 3.74
N VAL A 355 10.86 -5.98 3.90
CA VAL A 355 9.89 -6.10 2.80
C VAL A 355 9.39 -4.73 2.32
N PHE A 356 9.17 -3.79 3.24
CA PHE A 356 8.76 -2.43 2.90
C PHE A 356 9.95 -1.60 2.39
N GLU A 357 11.14 -1.80 2.96
CA GLU A 357 12.37 -1.19 2.46
C GLU A 357 12.66 -1.60 1.00
N ASP A 358 12.57 -2.90 0.70
CA ASP A 358 12.78 -3.45 -0.65
C ASP A 358 11.71 -2.98 -1.65
N ALA A 359 10.51 -2.68 -1.14
CA ALA A 359 9.44 -2.04 -1.90
C ALA A 359 9.60 -0.52 -2.02
N GLY A 360 10.58 0.08 -1.33
CA GLY A 360 10.83 1.52 -1.33
C GLY A 360 9.79 2.36 -0.59
N LEU A 361 9.06 1.74 0.34
CA LEU A 361 7.99 2.41 1.11
C LEU A 361 8.51 3.07 2.39
N THR A 362 9.77 2.87 2.76
CA THR A 362 10.35 3.37 4.01
C THR A 362 11.44 4.40 3.72
N GLU A 363 11.59 5.38 4.62
CA GLU A 363 12.62 6.43 4.50
C GLU A 363 14.01 5.96 4.96
N ARG A 364 14.08 4.82 5.65
CA ARG A 364 15.30 4.33 6.32
C ARG A 364 15.51 2.85 6.09
N PRO A 365 16.76 2.42 5.84
CA PRO A 365 17.14 1.02 5.86
C PRO A 365 16.95 0.43 7.27
N PHE A 366 16.35 -0.75 7.35
CA PHE A 366 16.19 -1.48 8.61
C PHE A 366 15.97 -2.97 8.32
N GLU A 367 16.92 -3.79 8.78
CA GLU A 367 16.94 -5.22 8.43
C GLU A 367 16.20 -6.13 9.41
N GLY A 368 15.94 -5.65 10.63
CA GLY A 368 15.36 -6.43 11.73
C GLY A 368 13.83 -6.47 11.76
N PRO A 369 13.26 -7.14 12.79
CA PRO A 369 11.82 -7.15 13.01
C PRO A 369 11.35 -5.78 13.54
N HIS A 370 10.18 -5.33 13.08
CA HIS A 370 9.63 -4.02 13.43
C HIS A 370 8.26 -4.14 14.08
N PHE A 371 8.11 -3.49 15.24
CA PHE A 371 6.83 -3.31 15.90
C PHE A 371 6.14 -2.06 15.35
N ALA A 372 4.91 -2.21 14.89
CA ALA A 372 4.05 -1.10 14.49
C ALA A 372 2.64 -1.29 15.06
N VAL A 373 1.86 -0.22 15.21
CA VAL A 373 0.48 -0.31 15.72
C VAL A 373 -0.49 -0.23 14.56
N LEU A 374 -1.21 -1.32 14.30
CA LEU A 374 -2.32 -1.36 13.36
C LEU A 374 -3.52 -0.60 13.94
N VAL A 375 -3.94 0.44 13.23
CA VAL A 375 -5.03 1.35 13.66
C VAL A 375 -6.17 1.44 12.66
N GLY A 376 -6.00 0.90 11.45
CA GLY A 376 -7.08 0.83 10.47
C GLY A 376 -6.74 -0.09 9.32
N MET A 377 -7.75 -0.40 8.53
CA MET A 377 -7.61 -1.18 7.31
C MET A 377 -8.74 -0.86 6.34
N ASP A 378 -8.42 -0.84 5.05
CA ASP A 378 -9.37 -0.92 3.96
C ASP A 378 -9.04 -2.10 3.03
N ILE A 379 -9.76 -2.22 1.92
CA ILE A 379 -9.56 -3.30 0.94
C ILE A 379 -8.22 -3.24 0.18
N ARG A 380 -7.46 -2.15 0.30
CA ARG A 380 -6.20 -1.89 -0.41
C ARG A 380 -5.01 -1.72 0.53
N TYR A 381 -5.23 -1.21 1.73
CA TYR A 381 -4.20 -0.76 2.65
C TYR A 381 -4.49 -1.19 4.08
N VAL A 382 -3.42 -1.45 4.82
CA VAL A 382 -3.44 -1.35 6.27
C VAL A 382 -2.86 0.00 6.68
N TYR A 383 -3.35 0.56 7.76
CA TYR A 383 -2.89 1.83 8.31
C TYR A 383 -2.16 1.56 9.62
N LEU A 384 -0.87 1.85 9.62
CA LEU A 384 0.00 1.62 10.76
C LEU A 384 0.45 2.95 11.37
N HIS A 385 0.44 3.07 12.69
CA HIS A 385 1.39 3.96 13.33
C HIS A 385 2.76 3.31 13.25
N ASP A 386 3.59 3.82 12.35
CA ASP A 386 4.94 3.33 12.14
C ASP A 386 5.93 4.18 12.93
N PRO A 387 6.49 3.66 14.04
CA PRO A 387 7.32 4.46 14.93
C PRO A 387 8.67 4.86 14.31
N LEU A 388 9.09 4.27 13.19
CA LEU A 388 10.39 4.55 12.55
C LEU A 388 10.41 5.92 11.84
N TYR A 389 9.26 6.55 11.64
CA TYR A 389 9.19 7.91 11.08
C TYR A 389 9.39 8.95 12.18
N ALA A 390 10.13 10.01 11.86
CA ALA A 390 10.50 11.04 12.82
C ALA A 390 9.32 11.93 13.27
N SER A 391 8.23 11.99 12.50
CA SER A 391 7.09 12.87 12.75
C SER A 391 5.75 12.16 12.58
N ALA A 392 4.73 12.66 13.28
CA ALA A 392 3.35 12.19 13.14
C ALA A 392 2.83 12.36 11.71
N SER A 393 3.14 13.49 11.05
CA SER A 393 2.75 13.73 9.65
C SER A 393 3.22 12.67 8.64
N GLN A 394 4.18 11.83 9.02
CA GLN A 394 4.69 10.76 8.18
C GLN A 394 4.33 9.38 8.72
N GLY A 395 4.47 9.14 10.03
CA GLY A 395 4.28 7.81 10.62
C GLY A 395 2.88 7.54 11.15
N GLU A 396 2.04 8.55 11.32
CA GLU A 396 0.68 8.38 11.85
C GLU A 396 -0.25 7.80 10.78
N ALA A 397 -0.82 6.62 11.03
CA ALA A 397 -1.74 5.94 10.12
C ALA A 397 -1.15 5.83 8.71
N HIS A 398 0.15 5.54 8.64
CA HIS A 398 0.88 5.38 7.40
C HIS A 398 0.29 4.19 6.61
N PRO A 399 -0.13 4.41 5.35
CA PRO A 399 -0.77 3.37 4.56
C PRO A 399 0.28 2.42 3.95
N TYR A 400 0.19 1.14 4.28
CA TYR A 400 0.96 0.07 3.62
C TYR A 400 0.03 -0.78 2.76
N PRO A 401 0.38 -1.08 1.49
CA PRO A 401 -0.42 -1.97 0.65
C PRO A 401 -0.65 -3.31 1.33
N LEU A 402 -1.90 -3.79 1.33
CA LEU A 402 -2.33 -4.96 2.08
C LEU A 402 -1.49 -6.21 1.75
N GLU A 403 -1.14 -6.40 0.47
CA GLU A 403 -0.28 -7.50 0.00
C GLU A 403 1.15 -7.43 0.57
N LEU A 404 1.75 -6.23 0.61
CA LEU A 404 3.09 -6.06 1.16
C LEU A 404 3.08 -6.22 2.67
N PHE A 405 2.04 -5.71 3.33
CA PHE A 405 1.85 -5.94 4.74
C PHE A 405 1.72 -7.43 5.04
N TRP A 406 0.86 -8.15 4.30
CA TRP A 406 0.67 -9.58 4.46
C TRP A 406 1.98 -10.36 4.32
N ARG A 407 2.77 -9.99 3.30
CA ARG A 407 4.11 -10.54 3.08
C ARG A 407 5.06 -10.21 4.23
N ALA A 408 5.17 -8.94 4.64
CA ALA A 408 6.04 -8.50 5.73
C ALA A 408 5.69 -9.19 7.06
N TRP A 409 4.39 -9.34 7.33
CA TRP A 409 3.86 -9.97 8.53
C TRP A 409 4.09 -11.48 8.54
N LYS A 410 4.10 -12.12 7.37
CA LYS A 410 4.48 -13.53 7.21
C LYS A 410 5.99 -13.74 7.33
N GLU A 411 6.78 -12.94 6.61
CA GLU A 411 8.23 -13.08 6.51
C GLU A 411 8.98 -12.65 7.78
N VAL A 412 8.30 -12.14 8.81
CA VAL A 412 8.92 -11.91 10.12
C VAL A 412 9.50 -13.19 10.73
N ALA A 413 8.95 -14.35 10.36
CA ALA A 413 9.49 -15.66 10.77
C ALA A 413 10.80 -16.06 10.09
N THR A 414 11.19 -15.36 9.01
CA THR A 414 12.45 -15.60 8.31
C THR A 414 13.56 -14.64 8.76
N ASP A 415 13.31 -13.84 9.80
CA ASP A 415 14.29 -12.91 10.34
C ASP A 415 15.46 -13.67 11.00
N PRO A 416 16.71 -13.46 10.55
CA PRO A 416 17.86 -14.18 11.05
C PRO A 416 18.31 -13.72 12.45
N GLN A 417 17.86 -12.56 12.92
CA GLN A 417 18.26 -11.98 14.20
C GLN A 417 17.32 -12.38 15.35
N VAL A 418 16.00 -12.43 15.11
CA VAL A 418 15.01 -12.81 16.13
C VAL A 418 13.84 -13.57 15.48
N PRO A 419 13.74 -14.90 15.66
CA PRO A 419 12.65 -15.68 15.08
C PRO A 419 11.35 -15.40 15.83
N ASN A 420 10.51 -14.54 15.27
CA ASN A 420 9.14 -14.35 15.72
C ASN A 420 8.20 -15.23 14.90
N PRO A 421 7.17 -15.85 15.49
CA PRO A 421 6.18 -16.60 14.73
C PRO A 421 5.55 -15.75 13.62
N GLU A 422 5.28 -16.36 12.46
CA GLU A 422 4.64 -15.64 11.36
C GLU A 422 3.25 -15.13 11.76
N ARG A 423 2.87 -13.98 11.21
CA ARG A 423 1.55 -13.38 11.38
C ARG A 423 1.16 -13.26 12.85
N SER A 424 2.10 -12.71 13.62
CA SER A 424 1.99 -12.54 15.06
C SER A 424 1.61 -11.13 15.47
N ALA A 425 0.83 -11.04 16.54
CA ALA A 425 0.32 -9.78 17.05
C ALA A 425 0.14 -9.80 18.56
N ILE A 426 0.31 -8.63 19.18
CA ILE A 426 -0.07 -8.33 20.56
C ILE A 426 -1.40 -7.56 20.50
N ILE A 427 -2.45 -8.16 21.06
CA ILE A 427 -3.83 -7.73 20.88
C ILE A 427 -4.40 -7.36 22.25
N PRO A 428 -4.90 -6.12 22.44
CA PRO A 428 -5.63 -5.75 23.65
C PRO A 428 -6.86 -6.63 23.87
N VAL A 429 -7.11 -7.03 25.12
CA VAL A 429 -8.26 -7.89 25.45
C VAL A 429 -9.60 -7.14 25.38
N ALA A 430 -9.58 -5.81 25.51
CA ALA A 430 -10.75 -4.92 25.51
C ALA A 430 -10.64 -3.85 24.41
N PRO A 431 -11.75 -3.30 23.89
CA PRO A 431 -11.74 -2.12 23.02
C PRO A 431 -11.21 -0.87 23.74
N ILE A 432 -10.72 0.11 22.98
CA ILE A 432 -10.50 1.48 23.47
C ILE A 432 -11.79 2.00 24.13
N GLY A 433 -11.66 2.73 25.24
CA GLY A 433 -12.78 3.28 26.00
C GLY A 433 -13.43 2.30 27.00
N SER A 434 -13.01 1.03 27.00
CA SER A 434 -13.38 0.06 28.03
C SER A 434 -12.25 -0.19 29.02
N LYS A 435 -12.60 -0.55 30.25
CA LYS A 435 -11.61 -1.00 31.25
C LYS A 435 -11.01 -2.33 30.76
N PRO A 436 -9.68 -2.43 30.56
CA PRO A 436 -9.06 -3.67 30.11
C PRO A 436 -9.03 -4.67 31.26
N SER A 437 -10.04 -5.52 31.34
CA SER A 437 -10.07 -6.65 32.25
C SER A 437 -10.38 -7.94 31.51
N ARG A 438 -9.93 -9.06 32.08
CA ARG A 438 -10.31 -10.38 31.58
C ARG A 438 -10.83 -11.25 32.72
N ARG A 439 -11.85 -12.05 32.43
CA ARG A 439 -12.39 -13.02 33.39
C ARG A 439 -11.63 -14.33 33.25
N VAL A 440 -11.23 -14.89 34.38
CA VAL A 440 -10.61 -16.21 34.46
C VAL A 440 -11.34 -17.07 35.45
N ARG A 441 -11.43 -18.37 35.17
CA ARG A 441 -12.02 -19.38 36.03
C ARG A 441 -10.92 -20.25 36.62
N VAL A 442 -10.99 -20.48 37.92
CA VAL A 442 -10.03 -21.34 38.63
C VAL A 442 -10.17 -22.78 38.13
N ASN A 443 -9.05 -23.38 37.76
CA ASN A 443 -8.93 -24.74 37.24
C ASN A 443 -8.08 -25.65 38.16
N ALA A 444 -8.04 -25.31 39.45
CA ALA A 444 -7.38 -26.08 40.50
C ALA A 444 -8.33 -26.25 41.70
N PRO A 445 -8.20 -27.31 42.51
CA PRO A 445 -9.06 -27.54 43.68
C PRO A 445 -9.08 -26.35 44.65
N ALA A 446 -7.92 -25.73 44.85
CA ALA A 446 -7.74 -24.52 45.63
C ALA A 446 -6.61 -23.68 45.00
N LEU A 447 -6.82 -22.37 44.90
CA LEU A 447 -5.85 -21.41 44.38
C LEU A 447 -5.59 -20.31 45.41
N ASN A 448 -4.34 -20.19 45.84
CA ASN A 448 -3.95 -19.15 46.79
C ASN A 448 -4.04 -17.75 46.17
N VAL A 449 -4.67 -16.84 46.92
CA VAL A 449 -4.63 -15.40 46.67
C VAL A 449 -3.52 -14.81 47.53
N ARG A 450 -2.61 -14.05 46.92
CA ARG A 450 -1.42 -13.50 47.58
C ARG A 450 -1.41 -11.98 47.55
N GLU A 451 -0.70 -11.36 48.48
CA GLU A 451 -0.62 -9.89 48.55
C GLU A 451 0.15 -9.25 47.39
N GLY A 452 0.97 -10.05 46.68
CA GLY A 452 1.76 -9.62 45.55
C GLY A 452 2.04 -10.74 44.53
N PRO A 453 2.61 -10.40 43.36
CA PRO A 453 2.82 -11.30 42.23
C PRO A 453 4.04 -12.22 42.43
N GLY A 454 3.90 -13.23 43.29
CA GLY A 454 4.96 -14.21 43.53
C GLY A 454 4.67 -15.18 44.65
N VAL A 455 5.31 -16.36 44.59
CA VAL A 455 5.10 -17.44 45.58
C VAL A 455 5.61 -17.08 46.98
N ASN A 456 6.48 -16.08 47.10
CA ASN A 456 7.06 -15.61 48.36
C ASN A 456 6.17 -14.60 49.09
N HIS A 457 5.14 -14.06 48.44
CA HIS A 457 4.21 -13.12 49.07
C HIS A 457 3.23 -13.83 50.01
N ARG A 458 2.82 -13.14 51.08
CA ARG A 458 1.86 -13.64 52.06
C ARG A 458 0.55 -14.07 51.38
N ILE A 459 0.00 -15.20 51.82
CA ILE A 459 -1.34 -15.66 51.41
C ILE A 459 -2.38 -14.82 52.17
N VAL A 460 -3.29 -14.20 51.41
CA VAL A 460 -4.38 -13.32 51.91
C VAL A 460 -5.77 -13.88 51.63
N GLY A 461 -5.86 -15.04 50.97
CA GLY A 461 -7.11 -15.75 50.72
C GLY A 461 -6.92 -16.98 49.84
N THR A 462 -8.02 -17.63 49.49
CA THR A 462 -8.04 -18.80 48.60
C THR A 462 -9.31 -18.77 47.76
N LEU A 463 -9.21 -19.20 46.51
CA LEU A 463 -10.33 -19.42 45.59
C LEU A 463 -10.50 -20.91 45.34
N LYS A 464 -11.74 -21.38 45.16
CA LYS A 464 -12.07 -22.77 44.86
C LYS A 464 -12.17 -23.03 43.36
N LEU A 465 -12.13 -24.31 42.98
CA LEU A 465 -12.39 -24.76 41.62
C LEU A 465 -13.68 -24.13 41.06
N ASN A 466 -13.62 -23.69 39.81
CA ASN A 466 -14.70 -23.02 39.07
C ASN A 466 -15.09 -21.61 39.55
N GLU A 467 -14.50 -21.08 40.63
CA GLU A 467 -14.68 -19.66 40.95
C GLU A 467 -14.14 -18.79 39.82
N THR A 468 -14.88 -17.73 39.48
CA THR A 468 -14.52 -16.80 38.41
C THR A 468 -14.11 -15.47 39.00
N VAL A 469 -13.00 -14.93 38.52
CA VAL A 469 -12.45 -13.66 38.98
C VAL A 469 -12.10 -12.78 37.80
N GLU A 470 -12.19 -11.47 38.02
CA GLU A 470 -11.79 -10.46 37.05
C GLU A 470 -10.34 -10.06 37.31
N ILE A 471 -9.50 -10.10 36.28
CA ILE A 471 -8.09 -9.69 36.34
C ILE A 471 -7.97 -8.29 35.75
N GLN A 472 -7.29 -7.40 36.49
CA GLN A 472 -7.12 -5.98 36.14
C GLN A 472 -5.68 -5.63 35.77
N ARG A 473 -4.70 -6.39 36.28
CA ARG A 473 -3.28 -6.25 35.97
C ARG A 473 -2.61 -7.60 35.88
N GLU A 474 -1.54 -7.69 35.08
CA GLU A 474 -0.75 -8.91 34.91
C GLU A 474 0.73 -8.63 35.06
N VAL A 475 1.41 -9.44 35.87
CA VAL A 475 2.86 -9.35 36.08
C VAL A 475 3.42 -10.76 36.15
N ASN A 476 4.28 -11.13 35.20
CA ASN A 476 5.05 -12.39 35.23
C ASN A 476 4.19 -13.64 35.50
N GLY A 477 3.04 -13.77 34.83
CA GLY A 477 2.12 -14.90 35.00
C GLY A 477 1.21 -14.84 36.23
N TRP A 478 1.22 -13.73 36.97
CA TRP A 478 0.27 -13.43 38.04
C TRP A 478 -0.76 -12.41 37.57
N GLY A 479 -2.02 -12.62 37.95
CA GLY A 479 -3.12 -11.69 37.69
C GLY A 479 -3.58 -11.04 38.99
N GLU A 480 -3.71 -9.72 39.00
CA GLU A 480 -4.29 -8.98 40.11
C GLU A 480 -5.81 -8.86 39.93
N MET A 481 -6.54 -9.32 40.94
CA MET A 481 -8.00 -9.23 40.98
C MET A 481 -8.50 -7.91 41.54
N SER A 482 -7.79 -7.41 42.54
CA SER A 482 -8.00 -6.13 43.21
C SER A 482 -6.69 -5.75 43.93
N PRO A 483 -6.54 -4.50 44.43
CA PRO A 483 -5.32 -4.09 45.11
C PRO A 483 -4.84 -5.10 46.16
N ASN A 484 -3.58 -5.53 46.02
CA ASN A 484 -2.93 -6.54 46.89
C ASN A 484 -3.64 -7.90 46.92
N ARG A 485 -4.29 -8.32 45.84
CA ARG A 485 -4.90 -9.66 45.70
C ARG A 485 -4.56 -10.26 44.36
N TRP A 486 -3.56 -11.13 44.36
CA TRP A 486 -2.96 -11.73 43.17
C TRP A 486 -3.16 -13.24 43.12
N VAL A 487 -3.35 -13.77 41.91
CA VAL A 487 -3.48 -15.21 41.65
C VAL A 487 -2.54 -15.64 40.54
N MET A 488 -2.06 -16.89 40.60
CA MET A 488 -1.16 -17.43 39.58
C MET A 488 -1.98 -17.97 38.39
N LEU A 489 -1.85 -17.34 37.22
CA LEU A 489 -2.73 -17.55 36.08
C LEU A 489 -2.61 -18.94 35.45
N SER A 490 -1.49 -19.64 35.64
CA SER A 490 -1.31 -21.03 35.18
C SER A 490 -2.30 -22.03 35.80
N TYR A 491 -2.98 -21.64 36.88
CA TYR A 491 -4.03 -22.44 37.54
C TYR A 491 -5.44 -21.95 37.19
N THR A 492 -5.56 -21.16 36.13
CA THR A 492 -6.83 -20.59 35.66
C THR A 492 -7.02 -20.87 34.18
N VAL A 493 -8.27 -20.78 33.72
CA VAL A 493 -8.62 -20.80 32.29
C VAL A 493 -9.38 -19.54 31.93
N PRO A 494 -9.17 -18.96 30.73
CA PRO A 494 -9.96 -17.82 30.27
C PRO A 494 -11.46 -18.15 30.25
N VAL A 495 -12.29 -17.19 30.64
CA VAL A 495 -13.75 -17.25 30.46
C VAL A 495 -14.07 -16.36 29.27
N ALA A 496 -14.74 -16.91 28.26
CA ALA A 496 -15.21 -16.12 27.11
C ALA A 496 -16.11 -14.98 27.61
N PRO A 497 -15.99 -13.77 27.04
CA PRO A 497 -16.83 -12.63 27.40
C PRO A 497 -18.32 -12.90 27.18
#